data_AF-A0A535BL62-F1
#
_entry.id   AF-A0A535BL62-F1
#
_cell.length_a   1.000
_cell.length_b   1.000
_cell.length_c   1.000
_cell.angle_alpha   90.00
_cell.angle_beta   90.00
_cell.angle_gamma   90.00
#
_symmetry.space_group_name_H-M   'P 1'
#
loop_
_entity.id
_entity.type
_entity.pdbx_description
1 polymer ?
#
loop_
_entity_poly.entity_id
_entity_poly.type
_entity_poly.pdbx_seq_one_letter_code
_entity_poly.pdbx_strand_id
1 'polypeptide(L)'
;SVVFPSTVPFILTGLRLGVGRALVGVLVGELYAATAGIGFMITVAGATFQTDKVFVGILVFAITGVILTAVLDRSERRFDKWWSKVGSAT
;
A
#
# COMPACT_ATOMS: atom_id res chain seq x y z
N SER A 1 -3.33 -31.35 -20.28
CA SER A 1 -3.00 -30.57 -19.06
C SER A 1 -3.00 -29.09 -19.41
N VAL A 2 -4.19 -28.52 -19.67
CA VAL A 2 -4.37 -27.15 -20.20
C VAL A 2 -5.12 -26.34 -19.15
N VAL A 3 -4.50 -26.13 -17.98
CA VAL A 3 -5.09 -25.35 -16.88
C VAL A 3 -4.10 -24.30 -16.34
N PHE A 4 -2.83 -24.41 -16.72
CA PHE A 4 -1.78 -23.48 -16.32
C PHE A 4 -1.97 -22.06 -16.87
N PRO A 5 -2.27 -21.79 -18.16
CA PRO A 5 -2.32 -20.42 -18.64
C PRO A 5 -3.57 -19.64 -18.20
N SER A 6 -4.69 -20.32 -17.91
CA SER A 6 -5.95 -19.67 -17.52
C SER A 6 -5.98 -19.22 -16.05
N THR A 7 -5.20 -19.85 -15.18
CA THR A 7 -5.20 -19.54 -13.73
C THR A 7 -4.29 -18.37 -13.38
N VAL A 8 -3.25 -18.09 -14.19
CA VAL A 8 -2.32 -16.99 -13.96
C VAL A 8 -2.98 -15.60 -13.93
N PRO A 9 -3.85 -15.20 -14.89
CA PRO A 9 -4.52 -13.91 -14.79
C PRO A 9 -5.39 -13.78 -13.54
N PHE A 10 -5.92 -14.90 -13.02
CA PHE A 10 -6.67 -14.94 -11.77
C PHE A 10 -5.78 -14.68 -10.54
N ILE A 11 -4.59 -15.30 -10.49
CA ILE A 11 -3.61 -15.08 -9.42
C ILE A 11 -3.09 -13.64 -9.44
N LEU A 12 -2.81 -13.08 -10.63
CA LEU A 12 -2.38 -11.69 -10.78
C LEU A 12 -3.46 -10.69 -10.32
N THR A 13 -4.72 -10.94 -10.69
CA THR A 13 -5.85 -10.12 -10.21
C THR A 13 -5.98 -10.22 -8.69
N GLY A 14 -5.80 -11.41 -8.12
CA GLY A 14 -5.78 -11.63 -6.68
C GLY A 14 -4.63 -10.90 -5.97
N LEU A 15 -3.43 -10.91 -6.57
CA LEU A 15 -2.26 -10.21 -6.06
C LEU A 15 -2.49 -8.69 -6.06
N ARG A 16 -3.03 -8.15 -7.16
CA ARG A 16 -3.44 -6.74 -7.30
C ARG A 16 -4.40 -6.31 -6.20
N LEU A 17 -5.47 -7.08 -5.99
CA LEU A 17 -6.42 -6.83 -4.90
C LEU A 17 -5.79 -7.00 -3.50
N GLY A 18 -4.82 -7.88 -3.35
CA GLY A 18 -4.10 -8.14 -2.11
C GLY A 18 -3.19 -6.99 -1.71
N VAL A 19 -2.44 -6.42 -2.66
CA VAL A 19 -1.52 -5.29 -2.42
C VAL A 19 -2.27 -4.05 -1.93
N GLY A 20 -3.43 -3.74 -2.52
CA GLY A 20 -4.27 -2.63 -2.06
C GLY A 20 -4.77 -2.80 -0.61
N ARG A 21 -5.04 -4.03 -0.17
CA ARG A 21 -5.43 -4.34 1.21
C ARG A 21 -4.25 -4.36 2.17
N ALA A 22 -3.08 -4.84 1.73
CA ALA A 22 -1.86 -4.86 2.53
C ALA A 22 -1.43 -3.45 2.94
N LEU A 23 -1.62 -2.46 2.06
CA LEU A 23 -1.42 -1.04 2.36
C LEU A 23 -2.20 -0.54 3.57
N VAL A 24 -3.50 -0.81 3.58
CA VAL A 24 -4.38 -0.42 4.68
C VAL A 24 -3.95 -1.14 5.96
N GLY A 25 -3.54 -2.42 5.86
CA GLY A 25 -3.02 -3.18 6.99
C GLY A 25 -1.74 -2.58 7.59
N VAL A 26 -0.77 -2.20 6.77
CA VAL A 26 0.47 -1.54 7.21
C VAL A 26 0.15 -0.20 7.89
N LEU A 27 -0.77 0.56 7.30
CA LEU A 27 -1.21 1.85 7.84
C LEU A 27 -1.86 1.74 9.22
N VAL A 28 -2.75 0.76 9.40
CA VAL A 28 -3.35 0.45 10.71
C VAL A 28 -2.29 -0.06 11.69
N GLY A 29 -1.33 -0.87 11.23
CA GLY A 29 -0.20 -1.32 12.05
C GLY A 29 0.64 -0.16 12.60
N GLU A 30 0.98 0.82 11.76
CA GLU A 30 1.72 2.04 12.17
C GLU A 30 0.96 2.91 13.17
N LEU A 31 -0.38 2.93 13.13
CA LEU A 31 -1.19 3.74 14.03
C LEU A 31 -1.35 3.16 15.43
N TYR A 32 -1.39 1.82 15.54
CA TYR A 32 -1.72 1.13 16.79
C TYR A 32 -0.58 0.31 17.39
N ALA A 33 0.33 -0.22 16.57
CA ALA A 33 1.38 -1.14 17.01
C ALA A 33 2.78 -0.51 16.99
N ALA A 34 3.00 0.56 16.24
CA ALA A 34 4.30 1.21 16.18
C ALA A 34 4.51 2.14 17.39
N THR A 35 5.65 1.97 18.06
CA THR A 35 6.12 2.85 19.15
C THR A 35 6.94 4.04 18.63
N ALA A 36 7.12 4.11 17.32
CA ALA A 36 7.78 5.19 16.58
C ALA A 36 7.19 5.22 15.17
N GLY A 37 6.92 6.41 14.63
CA GLY A 37 6.30 6.56 13.31
C GLY A 37 5.43 7.80 13.24
N ILE A 38 4.96 8.13 12.03
CA ILE A 38 4.11 9.31 11.80
C ILE A 38 2.76 9.12 12.47
N GLY A 39 2.19 7.91 12.39
CA GLY A 39 0.94 7.54 13.06
C GLY A 39 1.04 7.72 14.58
N PHE A 40 2.08 7.16 15.19
CA PHE A 40 2.36 7.31 16.62
C PHE A 40 2.48 8.78 17.05
N MET A 41 3.17 9.61 16.27
CA MET A 41 3.32 11.05 16.55
C MET A 41 1.97 11.78 16.56
N ILE A 42 1.05 11.43 15.67
CA ILE A 42 -0.31 12.01 15.62
C ILE A 42 -1.08 11.63 16.87
N THR A 43 -1.01 10.36 17.29
CA THR A 43 -1.71 9.85 18.47
C THR A 43 -1.22 10.55 19.75
N VAL A 44 0.09 10.72 19.89
CA VAL A 44 0.71 11.43 21.01
C VAL A 44 0.40 12.94 20.99
N ALA A 45 0.44 13.57 19.81
CA ALA A 45 0.05 14.98 19.65
C ALA A 45 -1.43 15.20 19.99
N GLY A 46 -2.30 14.26 19.62
CA GLY A 46 -3.72 14.26 19.97
C GLY A 46 -3.94 14.10 21.47
N ALA A 47 -3.21 13.20 22.12
CA ALA A 47 -3.28 13.01 23.57
C ALA A 47 -2.75 14.22 24.37
N THR A 48 -1.86 15.02 23.79
CA THR A 48 -1.31 16.24 24.40
C THR A 48 -2.05 17.52 23.99
N PHE A 49 -3.19 17.39 23.29
CA PHE A 49 -4.00 18.50 22.78
C PHE A 49 -3.22 19.52 21.92
N GLN A 50 -2.12 19.09 21.28
CA GLN A 50 -1.33 19.91 20.35
C GLN A 50 -1.93 19.81 18.95
N THR A 51 -3.06 20.49 18.74
CA THR A 51 -3.85 20.41 17.51
C THR A 51 -3.06 20.88 16.29
N ASP A 52 -2.13 21.81 16.47
CA ASP A 52 -1.14 22.24 15.48
C ASP A 52 -0.31 21.06 14.94
N LYS A 53 0.26 20.24 15.84
CA LYS A 53 1.02 19.05 15.46
C LYS A 53 0.16 17.94 14.90
N VAL A 54 -1.07 17.79 15.37
CA VAL A 54 -2.04 16.82 14.81
C VAL A 54 -2.34 17.16 13.35
N PHE A 55 -2.63 18.42 13.03
CA PHE A 55 -2.92 18.83 11.66
C PHE A 55 -1.74 18.63 10.72
N VAL A 56 -0.54 19.05 11.14
CA VAL A 56 0.70 18.81 10.36
C VAL A 56 0.96 17.31 10.20
N GLY A 57 0.76 16.53 11.27
CA GLY A 57 0.92 15.08 11.24
C GLY A 57 -0.04 14.41 10.26
N ILE A 58 -1.34 14.75 10.29
CA ILE A 58 -2.34 14.24 9.36
C ILE A 58 -1.98 14.60 7.91
N LEU A 59 -1.50 15.82 7.66
CA LEU A 59 -1.13 16.27 6.33
C LEU A 59 0.10 15.50 5.78
N VAL A 60 1.13 15.34 6.59
CA VAL A 60 2.30 14.50 6.26
C VAL A 60 1.90 13.05 6.05
N PHE A 61 0.99 12.54 6.88
CA PHE A 61 0.47 11.18 6.77
C PHE A 61 -0.33 10.95 5.50
N ALA A 62 -1.20 11.89 5.12
CA ALA A 62 -1.95 11.84 3.88
C ALA A 62 -1.00 11.84 2.66
N ILE A 63 0.01 12.71 2.67
CA ILE A 63 1.04 12.74 1.61
C ILE A 63 1.80 11.42 1.55
N THR A 64 2.22 10.90 2.70
CA THR A 64 2.94 9.62 2.80
C THR A 64 2.07 8.48 2.28
N GLY A 65 0.78 8.43 2.65
CA GLY A 65 -0.17 7.44 2.17
C GLY A 65 -0.37 7.51 0.65
N VAL A 66 -0.45 8.71 0.07
CA VAL A 66 -0.52 8.91 -1.38
C VAL A 66 0.77 8.44 -2.05
N ILE A 67 1.94 8.75 -1.49
CA ILE A 67 3.24 8.29 -2.01
C ILE A 67 3.32 6.76 -1.95
N LEU A 68 2.96 6.15 -0.82
CA LEU A 68 3.01 4.70 -0.63
C LEU A 68 2.07 4.00 -1.61
N THR A 69 0.87 4.55 -1.79
CA THR A 69 -0.10 4.07 -2.79
C THR A 69 0.45 4.21 -4.20
N ALA A 70 1.05 5.36 -4.55
CA ALA A 70 1.65 5.58 -5.87
C ALA A 70 2.87 4.68 -6.14
N VAL A 71 3.71 4.43 -5.13
CA VAL A 71 4.86 3.51 -5.21
C VAL A 71 4.37 2.08 -5.45
N LEU A 72 3.30 1.67 -4.78
CA LEU A 72 2.75 0.34 -4.95
C LEU A 72 2.03 0.19 -6.28
N ASP A 73 1.25 1.17 -6.71
CA ASP A 73 0.68 1.24 -8.06
C ASP A 73 1.79 1.13 -9.12
N ARG A 74 2.93 1.81 -8.91
CA ARG A 74 4.06 1.78 -9.85
C ARG A 74 4.81 0.45 -9.82
N SER A 75 4.94 -0.16 -8.65
CA SER A 75 5.53 -1.48 -8.48
C SER A 75 4.66 -2.53 -9.17
N GLU A 76 3.36 -2.49 -8.92
CA GLU A 76 2.36 -3.35 -9.56
C GLU A 76 2.43 -3.24 -11.10
N ARG A 77 2.38 -2.02 -11.66
CA ARG A 77 2.52 -1.81 -13.11
C ARG A 77 3.84 -2.31 -13.67
N ARG A 78 4.91 -2.36 -12.87
CA ARG A 78 6.22 -2.88 -13.30
C ARG A 78 6.21 -4.40 -13.34
N PHE A 79 5.57 -5.06 -12.37
CA PHE A 79 5.36 -6.50 -12.37
C PHE A 79 4.41 -6.94 -13.50
N ASP A 80 3.32 -6.20 -13.74
CA ASP A 80 2.40 -6.46 -14.85
C ASP A 80 3.11 -6.38 -16.22
N LYS A 81 3.96 -5.38 -16.41
CA LYS A 81 4.74 -5.20 -17.66
C LYS A 81 5.79 -6.30 -17.87
N TRP A 82 6.41 -6.80 -16.80
CA TRP A 82 7.44 -7.83 -16.91
C TRP A 82 6.85 -9.18 -17.35
N TRP A 83 5.59 -9.46 -16.98
CA TRP A 83 4.93 -10.74 -17.28
C TRP A 83 3.93 -10.71 -18.44
N SER A 84 3.36 -9.55 -18.79
CA SER A 84 2.58 -9.39 -20.04
C SER A 84 3.43 -9.72 -21.28
N LYS A 85 4.77 -9.58 -21.21
CA LYS A 85 5.69 -9.99 -22.28
C LYS A 85 5.73 -11.50 -22.53
N VAL A 86 5.34 -12.32 -21.55
CA VAL A 86 5.35 -13.79 -21.63
C VAL A 86 4.14 -14.33 -22.42
N GLY A 87 3.07 -13.53 -22.61
CA GLY A 87 1.86 -13.94 -23.35
C GLY A 87 1.84 -13.59 -24.84
N SER A 88 2.91 -13.00 -25.39
CA SER A 88 2.96 -12.58 -26.81
C SER A 88 3.77 -13.52 -27.72
N ALA A 89 4.21 -14.66 -27.19
CA ALA A 89 4.96 -15.67 -27.94
C ALA A 89 4.20 -17.01 -27.94
N THR A 90 2.98 -17.01 -28.50
CA THR A 90 2.34 -18.12 -29.24
C THR A 90 0.91 -17.75 -29.59
#